data_AF-A0A4D6LH13-F1
#
_entry.id   AF-A0A4D6LH13-F1
#
_cell.length_a   1.000
_cell.length_b   1.000
_cell.length_c   1.000
_cell.angle_alpha   90.00
_cell.angle_beta   90.00
_cell.angle_gamma   90.00
#
_symmetry.space_group_name_H-M   'P 1'
#
loop_
_entity.id
_entity.type
_entity.pdbx_description
1 polymer ?
#
loop_
_entity_poly.entity_id
_entity_poly.type
_entity_poly.pdbx_seq_one_letter_code
_entity_poly.pdbx_strand_id
1 'polypeptide(L)'
;MEKQKMGVLRAAIGDAILTSIWVFIMSTLRIASTEVALFLSLQPLSLAGLFITTVLNTFCVLTVSFIGGVLGGASFNPSTTVSFYTAGLRPDSSLSSMAVRFPAQAFGGAVGAKALVLVMPSQYKHMLKGPFLKVDLHTGALAEGLLTFTHNMAILFLVLRGPKNPFLKVYLLSVATAALVIPGSGFTGPSMNPANAFGWAFVNNKHNTLEQFYVYWVCPFLGASSAAFIFRSLFMAPIKQKKA
;
A
#
# COMPACT_ATOMS: atom_id res chain seq x y z
N MET A 1 9.59 5.59 30.00
CA MET A 1 8.94 6.53 29.05
C MET A 1 9.87 6.93 27.90
N GLU A 2 11.10 7.38 28.18
CA GLU A 2 12.04 7.86 27.15
C GLU A 2 12.49 6.78 26.16
N LYS A 3 12.86 5.59 26.63
CA LYS A 3 13.20 4.42 25.78
C LYS A 3 12.07 4.02 24.83
N GLN A 4 10.81 4.18 25.26
CA GLN A 4 9.62 3.90 24.45
C GLN A 4 9.40 5.00 23.39
N LYS A 5 9.58 6.28 23.75
CA LYS A 5 9.56 7.41 22.80
C LYS A 5 10.65 7.26 21.72
N MET A 6 11.86 6.89 22.13
CA MET A 6 12.98 6.61 21.21
C MET A 6 12.69 5.43 20.27
N GLY A 7 11.96 4.41 20.74
CA GLY A 7 11.50 3.30 19.91
C GLY A 7 10.50 3.73 18.84
N VAL A 8 9.50 4.54 19.20
CA VAL A 8 8.49 5.05 18.26
C VAL A 8 9.13 5.95 17.20
N LEU A 9 10.05 6.84 17.58
CA LEU A 9 10.74 7.72 16.64
C LEU A 9 11.58 6.92 15.63
N ARG A 10 12.34 5.92 16.09
CA ARG A 10 13.10 5.03 15.19
C ARG A 10 12.19 4.29 14.22
N ALA A 11 11.06 3.77 14.69
CA ALA A 11 10.08 3.11 13.84
C ALA A 11 9.47 4.07 12.81
N ALA A 12 9.17 5.32 13.20
CA ALA A 12 8.66 6.35 12.29
C ALA A 12 9.68 6.73 11.20
N ILE A 13 10.97 6.82 11.54
CA ILE A 13 12.04 7.05 10.56
C ILE A 13 12.13 5.87 9.58
N GLY A 14 12.13 4.63 10.09
CA GLY A 14 12.14 3.43 9.24
C GLY A 14 10.94 3.39 8.29
N ASP A 15 9.75 3.69 8.80
CA ASP A 15 8.52 3.80 8.02
C ASP A 15 8.60 4.88 6.92
N ALA A 16 9.15 6.06 7.23
CA ALA A 16 9.34 7.13 6.25
C ALA A 16 10.30 6.71 5.11
N ILE A 17 11.45 6.14 5.47
CA ILE A 17 12.44 5.64 4.50
C ILE A 17 11.82 4.56 3.61
N LEU A 18 11.17 3.57 4.23
CA LEU A 18 10.55 2.47 3.50
C LEU A 18 9.44 2.95 2.57
N THR A 19 8.60 3.88 3.03
CA THR A 19 7.53 4.44 2.20
C THR A 19 8.07 5.25 1.03
N SER A 20 9.18 6.00 1.23
CA SER A 20 9.85 6.70 0.15
C SER A 20 10.35 5.74 -0.93
N ILE A 21 11.02 4.66 -0.52
CA ILE A 21 11.50 3.61 -1.45
C ILE A 21 10.33 2.96 -2.18
N TRP A 22 9.28 2.59 -1.44
CA TRP A 22 8.08 1.98 -2.00
C TRP A 22 7.43 2.87 -3.06
N VAL A 23 7.11 4.12 -2.74
CA VAL A 23 6.41 5.04 -3.66
C VAL A 23 7.28 5.34 -4.89
N PHE A 24 8.60 5.49 -4.71
CA PHE A 24 9.53 5.67 -5.81
C PHE A 24 9.52 4.47 -6.78
N ILE A 25 9.75 3.25 -6.27
CA ILE A 25 9.84 2.04 -7.10
C ILE A 25 8.48 1.70 -7.73
N MET A 26 7.42 1.70 -6.95
CA MET A 26 6.11 1.24 -7.42
C MET A 26 5.52 2.12 -8.50
N SER A 27 5.84 3.40 -8.48
CA SER A 27 5.37 4.33 -9.49
C SER A 27 6.08 4.17 -10.84
N THR A 28 7.20 3.44 -10.90
CA THR A 28 7.84 3.05 -12.17
C THR A 28 7.31 1.73 -12.73
N LEU A 29 6.55 0.95 -11.95
CA LEU A 29 6.11 -0.39 -12.34
C LEU A 29 5.38 -0.40 -13.69
N ARG A 30 4.46 0.56 -13.91
CA ARG A 30 3.73 0.65 -15.19
C ARG A 30 4.66 0.93 -16.36
N ILE A 31 5.65 1.81 -16.17
CA ILE A 31 6.62 2.14 -17.21
C ILE A 31 7.44 0.88 -17.51
N ALA A 32 8.05 0.29 -16.49
CA ALA A 32 8.87 -0.91 -16.63
C ALA A 32 8.11 -2.07 -17.28
N SER A 33 6.87 -2.35 -16.86
CA SER A 33 6.09 -3.45 -17.43
C SER A 33 5.64 -3.17 -18.86
N THR A 34 5.36 -1.91 -19.21
CA THR A 34 5.04 -1.50 -20.59
C THR A 34 6.26 -1.68 -21.50
N GLU A 35 7.43 -1.19 -21.08
CA GLU A 35 8.67 -1.31 -21.85
C GLU A 35 9.06 -2.78 -22.08
N VAL A 36 8.98 -3.61 -21.02
CA VAL A 36 9.26 -5.05 -21.15
C VAL A 36 8.26 -5.74 -22.07
N ALA A 37 6.97 -5.42 -21.97
CA ALA A 37 5.96 -5.99 -22.86
C ALA A 37 6.21 -5.60 -24.32
N LEU A 38 6.46 -4.32 -24.60
CA LEU A 38 6.74 -3.81 -25.95
C LEU A 38 8.04 -4.40 -26.53
N PHE A 39 9.09 -4.52 -25.72
CA PHE A 39 10.34 -5.17 -26.11
C PHE A 39 10.10 -6.64 -26.54
N LEU A 40 9.20 -7.33 -25.86
CA LEU A 40 8.80 -8.70 -26.19
C LEU A 40 7.72 -8.79 -27.27
N SER A 41 7.36 -7.67 -27.92
CA SER A 41 6.28 -7.58 -28.92
C SER A 41 4.90 -8.03 -28.39
N LEU A 42 4.64 -7.79 -27.11
CA LEU A 42 3.39 -8.10 -26.42
C LEU A 42 2.58 -6.83 -26.13
N GLN A 43 1.26 -6.98 -26.09
CA GLN A 43 0.36 -5.90 -25.66
C GLN A 43 0.41 -5.75 -24.12
N PRO A 44 0.66 -4.55 -23.55
CA PRO A 44 0.85 -4.37 -22.09
C PRO A 44 -0.32 -4.85 -21.22
N LEU A 45 -1.56 -4.72 -21.70
CA LEU A 45 -2.77 -5.16 -20.97
C LEU A 45 -3.26 -6.56 -21.38
N SER A 46 -2.54 -7.27 -22.26
CA SER A 46 -2.82 -8.68 -22.53
C SER A 46 -2.53 -9.54 -21.30
N LEU A 47 -3.01 -10.79 -21.30
CA LEU A 47 -2.69 -11.74 -20.22
C LEU A 47 -1.17 -11.89 -19.99
N ALA A 48 -0.38 -11.91 -21.07
CA ALA A 48 1.08 -11.97 -20.98
C ALA A 48 1.70 -10.67 -20.41
N GLY A 49 1.18 -9.50 -20.80
CA GLY A 49 1.60 -8.20 -20.25
C GLY A 49 1.24 -8.04 -18.76
N LEU A 50 0.08 -8.54 -18.35
CA LEU A 50 -0.32 -8.60 -16.95
C LEU A 50 0.54 -9.58 -16.15
N PHE A 51 0.92 -10.71 -16.74
CA PHE A 51 1.88 -11.64 -16.13
C PHE A 51 3.24 -10.98 -15.90
N ILE A 52 3.77 -10.23 -16.87
CA ILE A 52 4.99 -9.44 -16.70
C ILE A 52 4.83 -8.45 -15.53
N THR A 53 3.71 -7.73 -15.51
CA THR A 53 3.42 -6.74 -14.46
C THR A 53 3.37 -7.38 -13.06
N THR A 54 2.70 -8.52 -12.89
CA THR A 54 2.59 -9.19 -11.60
C THR A 54 3.91 -9.81 -11.14
N VAL A 55 4.73 -10.33 -12.06
CA VAL A 55 6.08 -10.82 -11.75
C VAL A 55 6.98 -9.67 -11.30
N LEU A 56 7.02 -8.55 -12.04
CA LEU A 56 7.79 -7.37 -11.64
C LEU A 56 7.33 -6.82 -10.28
N ASN A 57 6.03 -6.73 -10.05
CA ASN A 57 5.48 -6.31 -8.77
C ASN A 57 5.89 -7.26 -7.64
N THR A 58 5.94 -8.58 -7.90
CA THR A 58 6.36 -9.58 -6.91
C THR A 58 7.78 -9.30 -6.43
N PHE A 59 8.71 -9.05 -7.35
CA PHE A 59 10.08 -8.68 -7.01
C PHE A 59 10.16 -7.35 -6.23
N CYS A 60 9.36 -6.35 -6.62
CA CYS A 60 9.30 -5.07 -5.91
C CYS A 60 8.83 -5.25 -4.46
N VAL A 61 7.72 -5.98 -4.26
CA VAL A 61 7.15 -6.23 -2.93
C VAL A 61 8.10 -7.07 -2.07
N LEU A 62 8.75 -8.09 -2.63
CA LEU A 62 9.76 -8.88 -1.89
C LEU A 62 10.94 -8.01 -1.45
N THR A 63 11.44 -7.15 -2.34
CA THR A 63 12.56 -6.24 -2.05
C THR A 63 12.19 -5.26 -0.95
N VAL A 64 11.04 -4.60 -1.05
CA VAL A 64 10.59 -3.64 -0.03
C VAL A 64 10.27 -4.36 1.29
N SER A 65 9.72 -5.57 1.25
CA SER A 65 9.49 -6.37 2.47
C SER A 65 10.80 -6.73 3.16
N PHE A 66 11.83 -7.10 2.40
CA PHE A 66 13.17 -7.37 2.93
C PHE A 66 13.78 -6.13 3.59
N ILE A 67 13.76 -4.98 2.90
CA ILE A 67 14.23 -3.70 3.45
C ILE A 67 13.46 -3.34 4.72
N GLY A 68 12.14 -3.52 4.74
CA GLY A 68 11.31 -3.29 5.92
C GLY A 68 11.72 -4.15 7.12
N GLY A 69 12.12 -5.40 6.87
CA GLY A 69 12.69 -6.30 7.88
C GLY A 69 14.01 -5.77 8.45
N VAL A 70 14.93 -5.32 7.59
CA VAL A 70 16.21 -4.71 7.99
C VAL A 70 15.99 -3.41 8.79
N LEU A 71 14.96 -2.63 8.45
CA LEU A 71 14.56 -1.41 9.16
C LEU A 71 13.71 -1.67 10.41
N GLY A 72 13.78 -2.87 10.99
CA GLY A 72 13.12 -3.19 12.27
C GLY A 72 11.62 -3.42 12.16
N GLY A 73 11.13 -3.94 11.02
CA GLY A 73 9.71 -4.18 10.79
C GLY A 73 8.94 -2.92 10.36
N ALA A 74 9.62 -2.04 9.64
CA ALA A 74 9.03 -0.83 9.06
C ALA A 74 7.85 -1.19 8.13
N SER A 75 6.88 -0.28 8.03
CA SER A 75 5.69 -0.41 7.19
C SER A 75 5.54 0.81 6.28
N PHE A 76 5.05 0.56 5.07
CA PHE A 76 4.86 1.58 4.03
C PHE A 76 3.38 1.84 3.68
N ASN A 77 2.45 1.13 4.35
CA ASN A 77 1.03 1.24 4.08
C ASN A 77 0.25 1.45 5.39
N PRO A 78 -0.33 2.65 5.62
CA PRO A 78 -1.17 2.90 6.78
C PRO A 78 -2.37 1.95 6.88
N SER A 79 -3.04 1.64 5.78
CA SER A 79 -4.20 0.73 5.77
C SER A 79 -3.83 -0.69 6.19
N THR A 80 -2.72 -1.24 5.68
CA THR A 80 -2.24 -2.56 6.12
C THR A 80 -1.81 -2.54 7.58
N THR A 81 -1.21 -1.45 8.05
CA THR A 81 -0.88 -1.28 9.47
C THR A 81 -2.12 -1.31 10.34
N VAL A 82 -3.19 -0.57 9.97
CA VAL A 82 -4.47 -0.59 10.68
C VAL A 82 -5.10 -1.99 10.65
N SER A 83 -5.13 -2.65 9.49
CA SER A 83 -5.67 -4.01 9.35
C SER A 83 -4.98 -5.00 10.29
N PHE A 84 -3.64 -5.03 10.31
CA PHE A 84 -2.89 -5.93 11.19
C PHE A 84 -3.06 -5.58 12.67
N TYR A 85 -3.15 -4.30 13.01
CA TYR A 85 -3.46 -3.88 14.38
C TYR A 85 -4.87 -4.36 14.81
N THR A 86 -5.90 -4.13 14.01
CA THR A 86 -7.28 -4.56 14.29
C THR A 86 -7.42 -6.09 14.38
N ALA A 87 -6.69 -6.82 13.54
CA ALA A 87 -6.63 -8.28 13.57
C ALA A 87 -5.88 -8.84 14.81
N GLY A 88 -5.18 -8.00 15.58
CA GLY A 88 -4.38 -8.41 16.73
C GLY A 88 -3.00 -8.99 16.36
N LEU A 89 -2.52 -8.72 15.14
CA LEU A 89 -1.22 -9.19 14.63
C LEU A 89 -0.07 -8.23 14.95
N ARG A 90 -0.35 -7.08 15.59
CA ARG A 90 0.65 -6.12 16.08
C ARG A 90 0.41 -5.78 17.56
N PRO A 91 0.62 -6.73 18.49
CA PRO A 91 0.33 -6.52 19.91
C PRO A 91 1.17 -5.41 20.55
N ASP A 92 2.37 -5.15 20.03
CA ASP A 92 3.28 -4.12 20.55
C ASP A 92 3.02 -2.72 19.96
N SER A 93 2.08 -2.59 19.02
CA SER A 93 1.70 -1.30 18.44
C SER A 93 0.54 -0.69 19.22
N SER A 94 0.56 0.63 19.37
CA SER A 94 -0.53 1.41 19.98
C SER A 94 -1.11 2.41 18.98
N LEU A 95 -2.32 2.90 19.23
CA LEU A 95 -2.92 4.00 18.46
C LEU A 95 -2.01 5.26 18.46
N SER A 96 -1.40 5.57 19.60
CA SER A 96 -0.46 6.70 19.73
C SER A 96 0.81 6.52 18.89
N SER A 97 1.32 5.28 18.76
CA SER A 97 2.44 4.98 17.88
C SER A 97 2.07 5.18 16.41
N MET A 98 0.89 4.73 15.99
CA MET A 98 0.39 4.95 14.63
C MET A 98 0.17 6.44 14.31
N ALA A 99 -0.28 7.23 15.28
CA ALA A 99 -0.45 8.68 15.11
C ALA A 99 0.86 9.42 14.79
N VAL A 100 2.02 8.89 15.22
CA VAL A 100 3.34 9.42 14.85
C VAL A 100 3.85 8.82 13.54
N ARG A 101 3.61 7.52 13.33
CA ARG A 101 4.14 6.78 12.17
C ARG A 101 3.42 7.12 10.86
N PHE A 102 2.10 7.35 10.86
CA PHE A 102 1.35 7.64 9.63
C PHE A 102 1.75 8.97 8.97
N PRO A 103 1.93 10.08 9.71
CA PRO A 103 2.54 11.29 9.14
C PRO A 103 3.94 11.04 8.58
N ALA A 104 4.75 10.20 9.23
CA ALA A 104 6.07 9.85 8.74
C ALA A 104 6.02 9.04 7.44
N GLN A 105 5.10 8.08 7.33
CA GLN A 105 4.83 7.37 6.07
C GLN A 105 4.35 8.33 4.97
N ALA A 106 3.42 9.24 5.28
CA ALA A 106 2.93 10.24 4.32
C ALA A 106 4.06 11.17 3.82
N PHE A 107 4.91 11.63 4.73
CA PHE A 107 6.12 12.39 4.38
C PHE A 107 7.06 11.58 3.50
N GLY A 108 7.34 10.33 3.87
CA GLY A 108 8.12 9.41 3.05
C GLY A 108 7.55 9.24 1.65
N GLY A 109 6.23 9.05 1.53
CA GLY A 109 5.55 8.95 0.25
C GLY A 109 5.70 10.20 -0.62
N ALA A 110 5.62 11.39 -0.02
CA ALA A 110 5.86 12.66 -0.71
C ALA A 110 7.32 12.80 -1.19
N VAL A 111 8.29 12.39 -0.36
CA VAL A 111 9.72 12.37 -0.74
C VAL A 111 9.95 11.41 -1.90
N GLY A 112 9.42 10.19 -1.83
CA GLY A 112 9.55 9.17 -2.89
C GLY A 112 8.95 9.63 -4.22
N ALA A 113 7.74 10.18 -4.19
CA ALA A 113 7.07 10.69 -5.38
C ALA A 113 7.82 11.89 -5.99
N LYS A 114 8.26 12.86 -5.17
CA LYS A 114 9.06 14.00 -5.64
C LYS A 114 10.41 13.58 -6.21
N ALA A 115 11.12 12.70 -5.52
CA ALA A 115 12.40 12.17 -5.99
C ALA A 115 12.24 11.52 -7.36
N LEU A 116 11.18 10.75 -7.58
CA LEU A 116 10.90 10.14 -8.87
C LEU A 116 10.68 11.18 -9.97
N VAL A 117 9.83 12.18 -9.73
CA VAL A 117 9.54 13.23 -10.72
C VAL A 117 10.81 14.01 -11.12
N LEU A 118 11.74 14.20 -10.17
CA LEU A 118 13.01 14.89 -10.42
C LEU A 118 13.93 14.09 -11.35
N VAL A 119 14.00 12.77 -11.18
CA VAL A 119 14.93 11.91 -11.95
C VAL A 119 14.30 11.29 -13.19
N MET A 120 12.98 11.32 -13.34
CA MET A 120 12.29 10.68 -14.46
C MET A 120 12.58 11.38 -15.79
N PRO A 121 13.02 10.64 -16.83
CA PRO A 121 13.16 11.18 -18.18
C PRO A 121 11.87 11.81 -18.71
N SER A 122 11.98 12.90 -19.47
CA SER A 122 10.84 13.68 -19.98
C SER A 122 9.83 12.82 -20.74
N GLN A 123 10.31 11.86 -21.53
CA GLN A 123 9.47 10.93 -22.29
C GLN A 123 8.51 10.10 -21.41
N TYR A 124 8.86 9.82 -20.15
CA TYR A 124 8.06 9.00 -19.24
C TYR A 124 7.24 9.82 -18.23
N LYS A 125 7.50 11.12 -18.09
CA LYS A 125 6.81 11.97 -17.09
C LYS A 125 5.29 11.94 -17.24
N HIS A 126 4.77 11.85 -18.46
CA HIS A 126 3.33 11.79 -18.73
C HIS A 126 2.64 10.51 -18.18
N MET A 127 3.42 9.46 -17.88
CA MET A 127 2.93 8.21 -17.31
C MET A 127 2.82 8.27 -15.77
N LEU A 128 3.44 9.27 -15.13
CA LEU A 128 3.44 9.50 -13.69
C LEU A 128 2.22 10.32 -13.23
N LYS A 129 1.06 9.67 -13.12
CA LYS A 129 -0.21 10.36 -12.77
C LYS A 129 -0.62 10.25 -11.29
N GLY A 130 -0.12 9.23 -10.57
CA GLY A 130 -0.56 8.92 -9.21
C GLY A 130 -2.06 8.58 -9.09
N PRO A 131 -2.54 8.27 -7.88
CA PRO A 131 -3.98 8.19 -7.57
C PRO A 131 -4.68 9.54 -7.71
N PHE A 132 -5.88 9.55 -8.29
CA PHE A 132 -6.75 10.73 -8.33
C PHE A 132 -8.19 10.33 -8.65
N LEU A 133 -9.14 11.07 -8.08
CA LEU A 133 -10.57 10.84 -8.23
C LEU A 133 -11.05 11.16 -9.65
N LYS A 134 -11.79 10.24 -10.27
CA LYS A 134 -12.36 10.33 -11.62
C LYS A 134 -13.89 10.32 -11.66
N VAL A 135 -14.51 10.04 -10.52
CA VAL A 135 -15.95 9.98 -10.29
C VAL A 135 -16.34 10.99 -9.22
N ASP A 136 -17.62 11.06 -8.85
CA ASP A 136 -18.01 11.91 -7.71
C ASP A 136 -17.37 11.43 -6.39
N LEU A 137 -17.33 12.34 -5.42
CA LEU A 137 -16.66 12.13 -4.14
C LEU A 137 -17.15 10.87 -3.41
N HIS A 138 -18.46 10.61 -3.41
CA HIS A 138 -19.04 9.51 -2.63
C HIS A 138 -18.87 8.17 -3.33
N THR A 139 -19.04 8.12 -4.65
CA THR A 139 -18.74 6.91 -5.43
C THR A 139 -17.26 6.54 -5.33
N GLY A 140 -16.37 7.52 -5.40
CA GLY A 140 -14.93 7.31 -5.24
C GLY A 140 -14.56 6.84 -3.84
N ALA A 141 -15.14 7.45 -2.81
CA ALA A 141 -14.98 7.05 -1.42
C ALA A 141 -15.42 5.59 -1.18
N LEU A 142 -16.59 5.20 -1.71
CA LEU A 142 -17.08 3.84 -1.64
C LEU A 142 -16.15 2.87 -2.39
N ALA A 143 -15.71 3.22 -3.60
CA ALA A 143 -14.80 2.41 -4.39
C ALA A 143 -13.47 2.18 -3.66
N GLU A 144 -12.81 3.24 -3.18
CA GLU A 144 -11.51 3.12 -2.48
C GLU A 144 -11.64 2.32 -1.18
N GLY A 145 -12.74 2.50 -0.45
CA GLY A 145 -13.06 1.70 0.74
C GLY A 145 -13.21 0.21 0.43
N LEU A 146 -13.99 -0.15 -0.60
CA LEU A 146 -14.21 -1.54 -1.02
C LEU A 146 -12.95 -2.20 -1.60
N LEU A 147 -12.16 -1.45 -2.37
CA LEU A 147 -10.87 -1.91 -2.90
C LEU A 147 -9.90 -2.17 -1.74
N THR A 148 -9.81 -1.26 -0.78
CA THR A 148 -8.95 -1.42 0.40
C THR A 148 -9.41 -2.57 1.29
N PHE A 149 -10.72 -2.74 1.48
CA PHE A 149 -11.31 -3.88 2.17
C PHE A 149 -10.88 -5.19 1.53
N THR A 150 -11.10 -5.33 0.22
CA THR A 150 -10.82 -6.56 -0.52
C THR A 150 -9.32 -6.87 -0.53
N HIS A 151 -8.49 -5.83 -0.72
CA HIS A 151 -7.04 -5.95 -0.66
C HIS A 151 -6.56 -6.45 0.72
N ASN A 152 -7.05 -5.84 1.81
CA ASN A 152 -6.65 -6.24 3.16
C ASN A 152 -7.19 -7.63 3.55
N MET A 153 -8.38 -8.01 3.08
CA MET A 153 -8.89 -9.37 3.21
C MET A 153 -7.94 -10.36 2.53
N ALA A 154 -7.51 -10.08 1.28
CA ALA A 154 -6.55 -10.91 0.56
C ALA A 154 -5.20 -11.00 1.27
N ILE A 155 -4.66 -9.88 1.79
CA ILE A 155 -3.43 -9.87 2.59
C ILE A 155 -3.58 -10.81 3.79
N LEU A 156 -4.66 -10.69 4.58
CA LEU A 156 -4.86 -11.49 5.79
C LEU A 156 -4.96 -12.99 5.45
N PHE A 157 -5.72 -13.35 4.41
CA PHE A 157 -5.78 -14.73 3.92
C PHE A 157 -4.42 -15.24 3.50
N LEU A 158 -3.65 -14.48 2.70
CA LEU A 158 -2.35 -14.91 2.21
C LEU A 158 -1.31 -15.03 3.33
N VAL A 159 -1.30 -14.08 4.27
CA VAL A 159 -0.37 -14.09 5.40
C VAL A 159 -0.65 -15.26 6.33
N LEU A 160 -1.90 -15.43 6.76
CA LEU A 160 -2.27 -16.37 7.82
C LEU A 160 -2.68 -17.77 7.34
N ARG A 161 -3.18 -17.88 6.10
CA ARG A 161 -3.72 -19.12 5.52
C ARG A 161 -3.19 -19.44 4.12
N GLY A 162 -2.33 -18.59 3.56
CA GLY A 162 -1.79 -18.77 2.22
C GLY A 162 -0.65 -19.78 2.14
N PRO A 163 -0.05 -19.93 0.95
CA PRO A 163 1.06 -20.85 0.73
C PRO A 163 2.24 -20.59 1.66
N LYS A 164 2.98 -21.64 2.03
CA LYS A 164 4.21 -21.53 2.83
C LYS A 164 5.35 -20.85 2.08
N ASN A 165 5.40 -21.01 0.75
CA ASN A 165 6.42 -20.39 -0.09
C ASN A 165 6.22 -18.85 -0.14
N PRO A 166 7.20 -18.04 0.33
CA PRO A 166 7.07 -16.58 0.36
C PRO A 166 6.90 -15.95 -1.02
N PHE A 167 7.59 -16.46 -2.04
CA PHE A 167 7.48 -15.97 -3.41
C PHE A 167 6.07 -16.17 -3.95
N LEU A 168 5.52 -17.38 -3.83
CA LEU A 168 4.15 -17.67 -4.30
C LEU A 168 3.11 -16.84 -3.53
N LYS A 169 3.30 -16.64 -2.22
CA LYS A 169 2.43 -15.79 -1.41
C LYS A 169 2.40 -14.34 -1.92
N VAL A 170 3.57 -13.76 -2.20
CA VAL A 170 3.67 -12.38 -2.72
C VAL A 170 3.22 -12.28 -4.18
N TYR A 171 3.43 -13.33 -4.98
CA TYR A 171 2.90 -13.40 -6.34
C TYR A 171 1.37 -13.38 -6.36
N LEU A 172 0.72 -14.20 -5.52
CA LEU A 172 -0.75 -14.18 -5.39
C LEU A 172 -1.26 -12.82 -4.90
N LEU A 173 -0.53 -12.16 -3.99
CA LEU A 173 -0.86 -10.78 -3.59
C LEU A 173 -0.73 -9.80 -4.77
N SER A 174 0.28 -9.97 -5.61
CA SER A 174 0.49 -9.15 -6.82
C SER A 174 -0.62 -9.35 -7.83
N VAL A 175 -1.07 -10.59 -8.03
CA VAL A 175 -2.22 -10.93 -8.87
C VAL A 175 -3.50 -10.30 -8.32
N ALA A 176 -3.77 -10.45 -7.02
CA ALA A 176 -4.93 -9.82 -6.36
C ALA A 176 -4.89 -8.29 -6.49
N THR A 177 -3.70 -7.69 -6.34
CA THR A 177 -3.51 -6.25 -6.50
C THR A 177 -3.82 -5.81 -7.93
N ALA A 178 -3.32 -6.50 -8.95
CA ALA A 178 -3.62 -6.21 -10.34
C ALA A 178 -5.13 -6.33 -10.64
N ALA A 179 -5.77 -7.39 -10.13
CA ALA A 179 -7.20 -7.63 -10.28
C ALA A 179 -8.07 -6.53 -9.64
N LEU A 180 -7.57 -5.84 -8.62
CA LEU A 180 -8.24 -4.69 -8.01
C LEU A 180 -7.91 -3.37 -8.72
N VAL A 181 -6.64 -3.18 -9.11
CA VAL A 181 -6.16 -1.94 -9.73
C VAL A 181 -6.77 -1.72 -11.10
N ILE A 182 -6.89 -2.77 -11.93
CA ILE A 182 -7.45 -2.66 -13.28
C ILE A 182 -8.87 -2.07 -13.26
N PRO A 183 -9.87 -2.70 -12.61
CA PRO A 183 -11.23 -2.14 -12.55
C PRO A 183 -11.31 -0.86 -11.70
N GLY A 184 -10.58 -0.78 -10.58
CA GLY A 184 -10.59 0.40 -9.72
C GLY A 184 -10.00 1.64 -10.40
N SER A 185 -9.16 1.47 -11.42
CA SER A 185 -8.51 2.59 -12.12
C SER A 185 -9.49 3.57 -12.76
N GLY A 186 -10.72 3.13 -13.07
CA GLY A 186 -11.80 3.99 -13.57
C GLY A 186 -12.39 4.94 -12.52
N PHE A 187 -12.20 4.67 -11.23
CA PHE A 187 -12.82 5.41 -10.13
C PHE A 187 -11.83 6.36 -9.45
N THR A 188 -10.71 5.82 -8.96
CA THR A 188 -9.78 6.55 -8.07
C THR A 188 -8.31 6.40 -8.46
N GLY A 189 -7.98 5.54 -9.43
CA GLY A 189 -6.58 5.15 -9.63
C GLY A 189 -6.03 4.50 -8.35
N PRO A 190 -6.59 3.35 -7.98
CA PRO A 190 -6.75 2.95 -6.59
C PRO A 190 -5.41 2.82 -5.90
N SER A 191 -5.29 3.51 -4.78
CA SER A 191 -4.06 3.52 -3.99
C SER A 191 -4.06 2.36 -3.01
N MET A 192 -5.19 2.15 -2.31
CA MET A 192 -5.34 1.22 -1.17
C MET A 192 -4.27 1.43 -0.08
N ASN A 193 -3.58 2.57 -0.16
CA ASN A 193 -2.44 3.00 0.63
C ASN A 193 -2.52 4.53 0.79
N PRO A 194 -2.93 5.03 1.96
CA PRO A 194 -3.07 6.47 2.20
C PRO A 194 -1.76 7.25 2.01
N ALA A 195 -0.62 6.68 2.38
CA ALA A 195 0.67 7.36 2.26
C ALA A 195 1.13 7.50 0.79
N ASN A 196 0.84 6.49 -0.05
CA ASN A 196 1.08 6.58 -1.49
C ASN A 196 0.18 7.63 -2.16
N ALA A 197 -1.11 7.64 -1.84
CA ALA A 197 -2.04 8.65 -2.36
C ALA A 197 -1.61 10.06 -1.95
N PHE A 198 -1.25 10.24 -0.67
CA PHE A 198 -0.77 11.52 -0.16
C PHE A 198 0.50 11.99 -0.88
N GLY A 199 1.46 11.09 -1.16
CA GLY A 199 2.68 11.44 -1.85
C GLY A 199 2.44 12.07 -3.23
N TRP A 200 1.57 11.45 -4.02
CA TRP A 200 1.17 11.99 -5.32
C TRP A 200 0.30 13.24 -5.22
N ALA A 201 -0.62 13.30 -4.25
CA ALA A 201 -1.39 14.50 -3.99
C ALA A 201 -0.48 15.68 -3.58
N PHE A 202 0.63 15.42 -2.87
CA PHE A 202 1.59 16.45 -2.50
C PHE A 202 2.36 16.98 -3.71
N VAL A 203 2.82 16.10 -4.61
CA VAL A 203 3.42 16.50 -5.90
C VAL A 203 2.47 17.36 -6.71
N ASN A 204 1.18 17.03 -6.70
CA ASN A 204 0.15 17.70 -7.49
C ASN A 204 -0.53 18.88 -6.76
N ASN A 205 -0.03 19.31 -5.60
CA ASN A 205 -0.65 20.38 -4.78
C ASN A 205 -2.13 20.15 -4.41
N LYS A 206 -2.53 18.88 -4.22
CA LYS A 206 -3.88 18.44 -3.83
C LYS A 206 -3.95 17.76 -2.46
N HIS A 207 -2.86 17.80 -1.69
CA HIS A 207 -2.74 17.05 -0.43
C HIS A 207 -3.65 17.54 0.71
N ASN A 208 -4.17 18.77 0.61
CA ASN A 208 -5.06 19.41 1.58
C ASN A 208 -6.54 19.38 1.16
N THR A 209 -6.92 18.54 0.20
CA THR A 209 -8.29 18.45 -0.33
C THR A 209 -9.17 17.51 0.47
N LEU A 210 -10.50 17.73 0.37
CA LEU A 210 -11.48 16.79 0.92
C LEU A 210 -11.38 15.41 0.25
N GLU A 211 -11.07 15.38 -1.05
CA GLU A 211 -10.74 14.15 -1.79
C GLU A 211 -9.63 13.39 -1.06
N GLN A 212 -8.49 14.06 -0.78
CA GLN A 212 -7.37 13.41 -0.11
C GLN A 212 -7.76 12.88 1.27
N PHE A 213 -8.41 13.69 2.09
CA PHE A 213 -8.77 13.30 3.46
C PHE A 213 -9.84 12.19 3.50
N TYR A 214 -10.93 12.36 2.77
CA TYR A 214 -12.07 11.45 2.85
C TYR A 214 -11.84 10.17 2.03
N VAL A 215 -11.53 10.31 0.74
CA VAL A 215 -11.42 9.17 -0.19
C VAL A 215 -10.18 8.35 0.08
N TYR A 216 -9.03 8.97 0.37
CA TYR A 216 -7.75 8.26 0.45
C TYR A 216 -7.20 8.04 1.86
N TRP A 217 -7.81 8.61 2.92
CA TRP A 217 -7.45 8.28 4.31
C TRP A 217 -8.61 7.58 5.04
N VAL A 218 -9.77 8.26 5.17
CA VAL A 218 -10.89 7.74 5.97
C VAL A 218 -11.44 6.43 5.41
N CYS A 219 -11.82 6.40 4.13
CA CYS A 219 -12.41 5.22 3.52
C CYS A 219 -11.48 3.99 3.48
N PRO A 220 -10.18 4.14 3.17
CA PRO A 220 -9.21 3.05 3.28
C PRO A 220 -9.07 2.50 4.70
N PHE A 221 -9.08 3.35 5.73
CA PHE A 221 -9.06 2.89 7.11
C PHE A 221 -10.31 2.11 7.49
N LEU A 222 -11.49 2.59 7.11
CA LEU A 222 -12.75 1.87 7.31
C LEU A 222 -12.70 0.50 6.61
N GLY A 223 -12.31 0.45 5.34
CA GLY A 223 -12.18 -0.79 4.59
C GLY A 223 -11.20 -1.78 5.22
N ALA A 224 -10.01 -1.30 5.61
CA ALA A 224 -8.98 -2.12 6.24
C ALA A 224 -9.42 -2.67 7.62
N SER A 225 -10.01 -1.82 8.46
CA SER A 225 -10.54 -2.23 9.77
C SER A 225 -11.69 -3.23 9.64
N SER A 226 -12.62 -3.01 8.70
CA SER A 226 -13.72 -3.94 8.45
C SER A 226 -13.22 -5.30 7.95
N ALA A 227 -12.23 -5.32 7.06
CA ALA A 227 -11.62 -6.57 6.59
C ALA A 227 -10.98 -7.35 7.74
N ALA A 228 -10.21 -6.67 8.58
CA ALA A 228 -9.57 -7.27 9.74
C ALA A 228 -10.59 -7.77 10.79
N PHE A 229 -11.65 -7.01 11.06
CA PHE A 229 -12.70 -7.39 11.98
C PHE A 229 -13.45 -8.64 11.52
N ILE A 230 -13.87 -8.68 10.25
CA ILE A 230 -14.55 -9.85 9.66
C ILE A 230 -13.60 -11.04 9.65
N PHE A 231 -12.35 -10.85 9.23
CA PHE A 231 -11.39 -11.94 9.16
C PHE A 231 -11.13 -12.54 10.56
N ARG A 232 -10.92 -11.68 11.55
CA ARG A 232 -10.72 -12.11 12.93
C ARG A 232 -11.92 -12.86 13.48
N SER A 233 -13.14 -12.39 13.20
CA SER A 233 -14.37 -12.98 13.72
C SER A 233 -14.69 -14.35 13.09
N LEU A 234 -14.41 -14.52 11.79
CA LEU A 234 -14.78 -15.74 11.05
C LEU A 234 -13.63 -16.75 10.91
N PHE A 235 -12.38 -16.28 10.93
CA PHE A 235 -11.23 -17.09 10.51
C PHE A 235 -10.10 -17.18 11.53
N MET A 236 -10.16 -16.45 12.65
CA MET A 236 -9.17 -16.57 13.73
C MET A 236 -9.77 -17.26 14.94
N ALA A 237 -9.00 -18.15 15.57
CA ALA A 237 -9.38 -18.71 16.85
C ALA A 237 -9.40 -17.60 17.93
N PRO A 238 -10.27 -17.70 18.96
CA PRO A 238 -10.26 -16.77 20.07
C PRO A 238 -8.86 -16.69 20.68
N ILE A 239 -8.32 -15.47 20.79
CA ILE A 239 -7.03 -15.25 21.47
C ILE A 239 -7.26 -15.65 22.94
N LYS A 240 -6.70 -16.80 23.37
CA LYS A 240 -6.68 -17.15 24.79
C LYS A 240 -5.92 -16.06 25.52
N GLN A 241 -6.64 -15.22 26.28
CA GLN A 241 -6.00 -14.31 27.22
C GLN A 241 -5.20 -15.18 28.19
N LYS A 242 -3.87 -15.01 28.22
CA LYS A 242 -3.08 -15.52 29.34
C LYS A 242 -3.65 -14.81 30.58
N LYS A 243 -4.29 -15.57 31.47
CA LYS A 243 -4.67 -15.07 32.79
C LYS A 243 -3.41 -14.48 33.42
N ALA A 244 -3.51 -13.22 33.84
CA ALA A 244 -2.51 -12.55 34.65
C ALA A 244 -2.37 -13.26 36.00
#